data_AF-A0A948S522-F1
#
_entry.id   AF-A0A948S522-F1
#
_cell.length_a   1.000
_cell.length_b   1.000
_cell.length_c   1.000
_cell.angle_alpha   90.00
_cell.angle_beta   90.00
_cell.angle_gamma   90.00
#
_symmetry.space_group_name_H-M   'P 1'
#
loop_
_entity.id
_entity.type
_entity.pdbx_description
1 polymer ?
#
loop_
_entity_poly.entity_id
_entity_poly.type
_entity_poly.pdbx_seq_one_letter_code
_entity_poly.pdbx_strand_id
1 'polypeptide(L)'
;MNASILMICAGLLPLLFKNWRNQTFLTSVKLGVSAGLFVGALWLAALWYWQPEAASLWWQEEISFHQTNFNYFLRTLAWFSWPALPLSLWGLWIYRQSLLNKPKFQLMLLFFSVSLVLIGIAANTSETSAYPLLLPLVALASGSVEKLKRGAAGALNWFGLVLFGLLGIFIWLGWIAMSFGWPAKLNERMKFLSGLTDHHINLVALILAIFISLVWLVTVNAKRSNRAAVTDWAVGITMAWSLLMSLWLPYLDSAKSYASVSVSLQKNLPKRLNCINSIGLSSHHQNLLSYHLNKRITSTEWYQLQDCDYLLVRSENRYSEITPAKHDWKPIWKGKRPAERHEHFVLYQKNKSP
;
A
#
# COMPACT_ATOMS: atom_id res chain seq x y z
N MET A 1 -8.01 11.97 -9.80
CA MET A 1 -6.91 12.92 -9.41
C MET A 1 -5.63 12.89 -10.27
N ASN A 2 -5.01 11.72 -10.54
CA ASN A 2 -3.73 11.65 -11.27
C ASN A 2 -3.76 12.25 -12.69
N ALA A 3 -4.87 12.06 -13.41
CA ALA A 3 -5.07 12.68 -14.72
C ALA A 3 -5.07 14.22 -14.64
N SER A 4 -5.66 14.79 -13.58
CA SER A 4 -5.69 16.24 -13.35
C SER A 4 -4.27 16.81 -13.16
N ILE A 5 -3.39 16.09 -12.46
CA ILE A 5 -1.96 16.47 -12.34
C ILE A 5 -1.33 16.60 -13.72
N LEU A 6 -1.51 15.59 -14.58
CA LEU A 6 -0.95 15.58 -15.93
C LEU A 6 -1.50 16.71 -16.80
N MET A 7 -2.81 16.93 -16.77
CA MET A 7 -3.47 17.99 -17.57
C MET A 7 -3.06 19.39 -17.12
N ILE A 8 -3.00 19.63 -15.81
CA ILE A 8 -2.55 20.91 -15.26
C ILE A 8 -1.08 21.15 -15.62
N CYS A 9 -0.21 20.13 -15.52
CA CYS A 9 1.18 20.25 -15.96
C CYS A 9 1.28 20.54 -17.45
N ALA A 10 0.52 19.84 -18.29
CA ALA A 10 0.52 20.04 -19.74
C ALA A 10 0.11 21.48 -20.14
N GLY A 11 -0.82 22.09 -19.40
CA GLY A 11 -1.21 23.49 -19.59
C GLY A 11 -0.19 24.49 -19.03
N LEU A 12 0.32 24.25 -17.81
CA LEU A 12 1.22 25.20 -17.13
C LEU A 12 2.63 25.24 -17.73
N LEU A 13 3.15 24.14 -18.28
CA LEU A 13 4.49 24.10 -18.89
C LEU A 13 4.69 25.16 -20.00
N PRO A 14 3.87 25.22 -21.06
CA PRO A 14 4.03 26.22 -22.11
C PRO A 14 3.65 27.63 -21.64
N LEU A 15 2.77 27.77 -20.63
CA LEU A 15 2.44 29.07 -20.05
C LEU A 15 3.66 29.67 -19.34
N LEU A 16 4.28 28.91 -18.45
CA LEU A 16 5.37 29.37 -17.58
C LEU A 16 6.74 29.38 -18.29
N PHE A 17 6.97 28.49 -19.26
CA PHE A 17 8.29 28.28 -19.84
C PHE A 17 8.27 28.29 -21.37
N LYS A 18 9.06 29.20 -21.97
CA LYS A 18 9.18 29.34 -23.43
C LYS A 18 9.65 28.06 -24.13
N ASN A 19 10.49 27.26 -23.47
CA ASN A 19 11.06 26.03 -24.04
C ASN A 19 10.00 24.98 -24.44
N TRP A 20 8.82 25.03 -23.83
CA TRP A 20 7.74 24.07 -24.05
C TRP A 20 6.74 24.52 -25.13
N ARG A 21 6.93 25.71 -25.71
CA ARG A 21 6.10 26.25 -26.80
C ARG A 21 6.60 25.74 -28.15
N ASN A 22 6.62 24.41 -28.32
CA ASN A 22 7.08 23.77 -29.55
C ASN A 22 6.12 22.68 -30.03
N GLN A 23 6.22 22.34 -31.32
CA GLN A 23 5.34 21.33 -31.93
C GLN A 23 5.56 19.94 -31.36
N THR A 24 6.79 19.57 -31.02
CA THR A 24 7.11 18.26 -30.45
C THR A 24 6.35 18.03 -29.14
N PHE A 25 6.32 19.02 -28.25
CA PHE A 25 5.57 18.95 -26.99
C PHE A 25 4.08 18.82 -27.24
N LEU A 26 3.50 19.61 -28.15
CA LEU A 26 2.09 19.51 -28.52
C LEU A 26 1.75 18.11 -29.05
N THR A 27 2.59 17.55 -29.92
CA THR A 27 2.39 16.19 -30.45
C THR A 27 2.49 15.15 -29.35
N SER A 28 3.46 15.26 -28.42
CA SER A 28 3.58 14.36 -27.27
C SER A 28 2.36 14.44 -26.35
N VAL A 29 1.83 15.64 -26.06
CA VAL A 29 0.63 15.81 -25.25
C VAL A 29 -0.58 15.20 -25.95
N LYS A 30 -0.77 15.46 -27.26
CA LYS A 30 -1.87 14.87 -28.03
C LYS A 30 -1.83 13.35 -28.01
N LEU A 31 -0.67 12.76 -28.34
CA LEU A 31 -0.50 11.30 -28.32
C LEU A 31 -0.73 10.73 -26.91
N GLY A 32 -0.20 11.37 -25.88
CA GLY A 32 -0.39 10.94 -24.49
C GLY A 32 -1.85 11.00 -24.04
N VAL A 33 -2.56 12.09 -24.36
CA VAL A 33 -3.99 12.24 -24.06
C VAL A 33 -4.81 11.22 -24.85
N SER A 34 -4.54 11.04 -26.15
CA SER A 34 -5.25 10.04 -26.96
C SER A 34 -5.05 8.62 -26.44
N ALA A 35 -3.81 8.23 -26.11
CA ALA A 35 -3.52 6.92 -25.54
C ALA A 35 -4.16 6.75 -24.15
N GLY A 36 -4.08 7.77 -23.29
CA GLY A 36 -4.68 7.76 -21.96
C GLY A 36 -6.20 7.67 -22.00
N LEU A 37 -6.85 8.43 -22.89
CA LEU A 37 -8.30 8.35 -23.12
C LEU A 37 -8.70 6.99 -23.68
N PHE A 38 -7.93 6.43 -24.61
CA PHE A 38 -8.23 5.11 -25.16
C PHE A 38 -8.20 4.03 -24.08
N VAL A 39 -7.11 3.94 -23.31
CA VAL A 39 -6.96 2.95 -22.24
C VAL A 39 -7.98 3.19 -21.12
N GLY A 40 -8.19 4.45 -20.72
CA GLY A 40 -9.15 4.82 -19.69
C GLY A 40 -10.59 4.53 -20.09
N ALA A 41 -10.98 4.84 -21.32
CA ALA A 41 -12.30 4.54 -21.86
C ALA A 41 -12.52 3.03 -22.00
N LEU A 42 -11.52 2.28 -22.45
CA LEU A 42 -11.60 0.81 -22.51
C LEU A 42 -11.85 0.21 -21.12
N TRP A 43 -11.09 0.67 -20.12
CA TRP A 43 -11.24 0.20 -18.74
C TRP A 43 -12.60 0.59 -18.15
N LEU A 44 -13.04 1.85 -18.33
CA LEU A 44 -14.35 2.31 -17.85
C LEU A 44 -15.49 1.59 -18.56
N ALA A 45 -15.41 1.37 -19.87
CA ALA A 45 -16.41 0.62 -20.62
C ALA A 45 -16.51 -0.82 -20.12
N ALA A 46 -15.38 -1.47 -19.87
CA ALA A 46 -15.35 -2.80 -19.26
C ALA A 46 -15.97 -2.78 -17.86
N LEU A 47 -15.59 -1.83 -16.99
CA LEU A 47 -16.13 -1.73 -15.64
C LEU A 47 -17.65 -1.49 -15.66
N TRP A 48 -18.13 -0.60 -16.51
CA TRP A 48 -19.54 -0.28 -16.65
C TRP A 48 -20.36 -1.47 -17.19
N TYR A 49 -19.78 -2.24 -18.12
CA TYR A 49 -20.42 -3.41 -18.69
C TYR A 49 -20.50 -4.57 -17.69
N TRP A 50 -19.42 -4.84 -16.95
CA TRP A 50 -19.34 -5.99 -16.05
C TRP A 50 -19.87 -5.71 -14.63
N GLN A 51 -19.74 -4.48 -14.12
CA GLN A 51 -20.07 -4.09 -12.75
C GLN A 51 -20.55 -2.62 -12.67
N PRO A 52 -21.77 -2.31 -13.15
CA PRO A 52 -22.28 -0.93 -13.22
C PRO A 52 -22.40 -0.26 -11.84
N GLU A 53 -22.76 -1.01 -10.81
CA GLU A 53 -22.82 -0.52 -9.42
C GLU A 53 -21.44 -0.01 -8.96
N ALA A 54 -20.39 -0.82 -9.16
CA ALA A 54 -19.01 -0.44 -8.81
C ALA A 54 -18.51 0.76 -9.63
N ALA A 55 -18.90 0.86 -10.90
CA ALA A 55 -18.56 2.01 -11.74
C ALA A 55 -19.14 3.32 -11.19
N SER A 56 -20.41 3.28 -10.74
CA SER A 56 -21.07 4.45 -10.15
C SER A 56 -20.43 4.89 -8.84
N LEU A 57 -20.05 3.94 -7.97
CA LEU A 57 -19.36 4.21 -6.71
C LEU A 57 -17.97 4.80 -6.95
N TRP A 58 -17.20 4.20 -7.88
CA TRP A 58 -15.89 4.71 -8.25
C TRP A 58 -15.95 6.16 -8.74
N TRP A 59 -16.94 6.49 -9.57
CA TRP A 59 -17.14 7.84 -10.08
C TRP A 59 -17.43 8.85 -8.96
N GLN A 60 -18.24 8.45 -7.97
CA GLN A 60 -18.56 9.29 -6.82
C GLN A 60 -17.33 9.52 -5.93
N GLU A 61 -16.51 8.49 -5.69
CA GLU A 61 -15.27 8.63 -4.91
C GLU A 61 -14.27 9.58 -5.60
N GLU A 62 -14.08 9.48 -6.93
CA GLU A 62 -13.11 10.32 -7.65
C GLU A 62 -13.48 11.81 -7.71
N ILE A 63 -14.78 12.15 -7.62
CA ILE A 63 -15.26 13.55 -7.62
C ILE A 63 -15.28 14.13 -6.20
N SER A 64 -15.21 13.29 -5.16
CA SER A 64 -15.23 13.74 -3.79
C SER A 64 -13.93 14.49 -3.41
N PHE A 65 -14.08 15.76 -3.02
CA PHE A 65 -12.98 16.54 -2.49
C PHE A 65 -12.83 16.24 -0.99
N HIS A 66 -11.63 15.80 -0.61
CA HIS A 66 -11.30 15.55 0.78
C HIS A 66 -10.77 16.82 1.46
N GLN A 67 -10.58 16.75 2.77
CA GLN A 67 -9.95 17.83 3.53
C GLN A 67 -8.49 18.04 3.13
N THR A 68 -7.97 19.23 3.40
CA THR A 68 -6.58 19.57 3.14
C THR A 68 -5.62 18.80 4.06
N ASN A 69 -4.70 18.03 3.47
CA ASN A 69 -3.86 17.05 4.16
C ASN A 69 -2.34 17.29 3.96
N PHE A 70 -1.92 18.54 3.74
CA PHE A 70 -0.51 18.87 3.46
C PHE A 70 0.49 18.32 4.49
N ASN A 71 0.20 18.43 5.79
CA ASN A 71 1.10 17.96 6.85
C ASN A 71 1.27 16.42 6.80
N TYR A 72 0.22 15.68 6.48
CA TYR A 72 0.29 14.23 6.30
C TYR A 72 1.28 13.90 5.17
N PHE A 73 1.08 14.47 3.98
CA PHE A 73 1.93 14.16 2.83
C PHE A 73 3.38 14.62 2.99
N LEU A 74 3.63 15.76 3.63
CA LEU A 74 5.00 16.22 3.92
C LEU A 74 5.73 15.27 4.89
N ARG A 75 5.04 14.77 5.92
CA ARG A 75 5.59 13.76 6.85
C ARG A 75 5.82 12.43 6.14
N THR A 76 4.86 12.00 5.33
CA THR A 76 4.98 10.76 4.54
C THR A 76 6.18 10.83 3.60
N LEU A 77 6.39 11.96 2.92
CA LEU A 77 7.48 12.13 1.96
C LEU A 77 8.86 11.85 2.57
N ALA A 78 9.09 12.28 3.81
CA ALA A 78 10.39 12.17 4.48
C ALA A 78 10.94 10.73 4.54
N TRP A 79 10.07 9.75 4.75
CA TRP A 79 10.46 8.34 4.81
C TRP A 79 10.09 7.59 3.53
N PHE A 80 8.94 7.90 2.93
CA PHE A 80 8.40 7.22 1.75
C PHE A 80 9.28 7.38 0.51
N SER A 81 9.96 8.53 0.40
CA SER A 81 10.85 8.82 -0.72
C SER A 81 12.34 8.65 -0.37
N TRP A 82 12.67 8.03 0.75
CA TRP A 82 14.06 7.70 1.07
C TRP A 82 14.60 6.59 0.13
N PRO A 83 15.81 6.72 -0.44
CA PRO A 83 16.80 7.78 -0.34
C PRO A 83 16.69 8.81 -1.48
N ALA A 84 15.68 8.69 -2.36
CA ALA A 84 15.48 9.61 -3.47
C ALA A 84 15.31 11.06 -3.00
N LEU A 85 14.69 11.32 -1.85
CA LEU A 85 14.50 12.67 -1.30
C LEU A 85 15.82 13.40 -1.05
N PRO A 86 16.73 12.92 -0.17
CA PRO A 86 18.00 13.62 0.05
C PRO A 86 18.83 13.74 -1.23
N LEU A 87 18.80 12.72 -2.11
CA LEU A 87 19.48 12.78 -3.41
C LEU A 87 18.88 13.84 -4.33
N SER A 88 17.56 13.96 -4.38
CA SER A 88 16.87 14.96 -5.20
C SER A 88 17.15 16.38 -4.68
N LEU A 89 17.15 16.60 -3.36
CA LEU A 89 17.50 17.88 -2.73
C LEU A 89 18.95 18.26 -3.03
N TRP A 90 19.86 17.30 -2.97
CA TRP A 90 21.25 17.47 -3.40
C TRP A 90 21.34 17.85 -4.89
N GLY A 91 20.54 17.20 -5.74
CA GLY A 91 20.38 17.55 -7.16
C GLY A 91 19.91 18.98 -7.36
N LEU A 92 18.88 19.42 -6.63
CA LEU A 92 18.38 20.80 -6.68
C LEU A 92 19.47 21.80 -6.31
N TRP A 93 20.26 21.51 -5.28
CA TRP A 93 21.34 22.38 -4.84
C TRP A 93 22.49 22.50 -5.86
N ILE A 94 22.89 21.37 -6.45
CA ILE A 94 23.92 21.34 -7.51
C ILE A 94 23.46 22.08 -8.75
N TYR A 95 22.22 21.84 -9.19
CA TYR A 95 21.70 22.37 -10.45
C TYR A 95 20.95 23.70 -10.28
N ARG A 96 21.06 24.37 -9.12
CA ARG A 96 20.29 25.59 -8.74
C ARG A 96 20.26 26.69 -9.80
N GLN A 97 21.36 26.92 -10.52
CA GLN A 97 21.46 27.94 -11.57
C GLN A 97 20.78 27.53 -12.89
N SER A 98 20.50 26.24 -13.08
CA SER A 98 19.94 25.67 -14.31
C SER A 98 18.49 25.20 -14.14
N LEU A 99 17.93 25.21 -12.93
CA LEU A 99 16.61 24.64 -12.62
C LEU A 99 15.48 25.21 -13.49
N LEU A 100 15.45 26.53 -13.64
CA LEU A 100 14.43 27.23 -14.42
C LEU A 100 14.83 27.43 -15.89
N ASN A 101 16.06 27.07 -16.27
CA ASN A 101 16.58 27.30 -17.62
C ASN A 101 16.54 26.03 -18.50
N LYS A 102 16.73 24.85 -17.89
CA LYS A 102 16.75 23.58 -18.62
C LYS A 102 15.37 22.91 -18.58
N PRO A 103 14.80 22.51 -19.74
CA PRO A 103 13.46 21.91 -19.82
C PRO A 103 13.24 20.74 -18.86
N LYS A 104 14.21 19.82 -18.77
CA LYS A 104 14.10 18.64 -17.90
C LYS A 104 13.81 18.99 -16.43
N PHE A 105 14.41 20.06 -15.89
CA PHE A 105 14.18 20.46 -14.50
C PHE A 105 12.87 21.21 -14.34
N GLN A 106 12.48 22.02 -15.33
CA GLN A 106 11.17 22.68 -15.36
C GLN A 106 10.03 21.65 -15.25
N LEU A 107 10.11 20.55 -16.02
CA LEU A 107 9.15 19.45 -15.94
C LEU A 107 9.09 18.81 -14.56
N MET A 108 10.26 18.40 -14.02
CA MET A 108 10.32 17.71 -12.72
C MET A 108 9.80 18.60 -11.58
N LEU A 109 10.18 19.86 -11.55
CA LEU A 109 9.78 20.82 -10.51
C LEU A 109 8.30 21.15 -10.58
N LEU A 110 7.79 21.43 -11.78
CA LEU A 110 6.38 21.74 -11.96
C LEU A 110 5.50 20.52 -11.64
N PHE A 111 5.89 19.34 -12.12
CA PHE A 111 5.16 18.10 -11.85
C PHE A 111 5.12 17.78 -10.35
N PHE A 112 6.24 17.94 -9.65
CA PHE A 112 6.28 17.79 -8.20
C PHE A 112 5.38 18.80 -7.49
N SER A 113 5.45 20.08 -7.87
CA SER A 113 4.69 21.16 -7.24
C SER A 113 3.18 20.99 -7.44
N VAL A 114 2.76 20.71 -8.68
CA VAL A 114 1.34 20.46 -9.01
C VAL A 114 0.83 19.21 -8.28
N SER A 115 1.63 18.14 -8.25
CA SER A 115 1.28 16.93 -7.51
C SER A 115 1.09 17.22 -6.02
N LEU A 116 2.05 17.92 -5.39
CA LEU A 116 2.02 18.23 -3.96
C LEU A 116 0.81 19.10 -3.59
N VAL A 117 0.50 20.10 -4.41
CA VAL A 117 -0.66 20.98 -4.20
C VAL A 117 -1.96 20.22 -4.38
N LEU A 118 -2.13 19.47 -5.46
CA LEU A 118 -3.38 18.75 -5.73
C LEU A 118 -3.66 17.68 -4.68
N ILE A 119 -2.65 16.86 -4.33
CA ILE A 119 -2.87 15.84 -3.29
C ILE A 119 -3.07 16.49 -1.92
N GLY A 120 -2.37 17.60 -1.64
CA GLY A 120 -2.50 18.33 -0.39
C GLY A 120 -3.89 18.93 -0.19
N ILE A 121 -4.60 19.26 -1.28
CA ILE A 121 -5.95 19.84 -1.21
C ILE A 121 -7.05 18.77 -1.30
N ALA A 122 -6.87 17.75 -2.14
CA ALA A 122 -7.98 16.89 -2.56
C ALA A 122 -7.81 15.41 -2.20
N ALA A 123 -6.60 14.95 -1.82
CA ALA A 123 -6.37 13.54 -1.57
C ALA A 123 -6.75 13.11 -0.14
N ASN A 124 -7.27 11.89 -0.04
CA ASN A 124 -7.40 11.20 1.23
C ASN A 124 -6.02 10.86 1.82
N THR A 125 -5.92 10.68 3.14
CA THR A 125 -4.68 10.33 3.85
C THR A 125 -4.28 8.86 3.59
N SER A 126 -3.92 8.55 2.36
CA SER A 126 -3.40 7.26 1.91
C SER A 126 -2.01 7.44 1.32
N GLU A 127 -1.11 6.49 1.59
CA GLU A 127 0.24 6.47 0.99
C GLU A 127 0.18 6.29 -0.53
N THR A 128 -0.84 5.59 -1.05
CA THR A 128 -1.01 5.38 -2.50
C THR A 128 -1.24 6.69 -3.26
N SER A 129 -1.86 7.68 -2.61
CA SER A 129 -2.07 9.01 -3.18
C SER A 129 -0.77 9.80 -3.35
N ALA A 130 0.31 9.42 -2.65
CA ALA A 130 1.61 10.08 -2.73
C ALA A 130 2.49 9.58 -3.89
N TYR A 131 2.11 8.51 -4.60
CA TYR A 131 2.90 7.92 -5.68
C TYR A 131 3.36 8.90 -6.77
N PRO A 132 2.53 9.88 -7.21
CA PRO A 132 2.96 10.88 -8.19
C PRO A 132 4.18 11.69 -7.74
N LEU A 133 4.36 11.93 -6.43
CA LEU A 133 5.51 12.69 -5.93
C LEU A 133 6.84 11.97 -6.14
N LEU A 134 6.85 10.63 -6.20
CA LEU A 134 8.08 9.86 -6.37
C LEU A 134 8.71 10.04 -7.75
N LEU A 135 7.89 10.16 -8.79
CA LEU A 135 8.35 10.23 -10.17
C LEU A 135 9.36 11.38 -10.41
N PRO A 136 9.05 12.65 -10.09
CA PRO A 136 10.00 13.75 -10.26
C PRO A 136 11.18 13.65 -9.29
N LEU A 137 10.99 13.12 -8.07
CA LEU A 137 12.07 12.97 -7.10
C LEU A 137 13.12 11.95 -7.56
N VAL A 138 12.69 10.78 -8.05
CA VAL A 138 13.59 9.75 -8.58
C VAL A 138 14.30 10.25 -9.85
N ALA A 139 13.58 10.97 -10.72
CA ALA A 139 14.17 11.55 -11.92
C ALA A 139 15.23 12.63 -11.60
N LEU A 140 15.00 13.47 -10.58
CA LEU A 140 15.99 14.43 -10.09
C LEU A 140 17.16 13.74 -9.40
N ALA A 141 16.87 12.74 -8.56
CA ALA A 141 17.86 11.98 -7.82
C ALA A 141 18.83 11.28 -8.76
N SER A 142 18.34 10.55 -9.77
CA SER A 142 19.18 9.79 -10.72
C SER A 142 20.22 10.67 -11.43
N GLY A 143 19.84 11.88 -11.86
CA GLY A 143 20.74 12.83 -12.50
C GLY A 143 21.76 13.50 -11.56
N SER A 144 21.65 13.28 -10.25
CA SER A 144 22.53 13.87 -9.24
C SER A 144 23.58 12.88 -8.67
N VAL A 145 23.35 11.58 -8.84
CA VAL A 145 24.18 10.50 -8.25
C VAL A 145 25.64 10.59 -8.70
N GLU A 146 25.89 10.92 -9.96
CA GLU A 146 27.25 11.03 -10.50
C GLU A 146 28.05 12.17 -9.87
N LYS A 147 27.35 13.21 -9.39
CA LYS A 147 27.96 14.39 -8.76
C LYS A 147 27.98 14.32 -7.23
N LEU A 148 27.66 13.17 -6.64
CA LEU A 148 27.75 13.00 -5.19
C LEU A 148 29.22 13.02 -4.74
N LYS A 149 29.48 13.68 -3.61
CA LYS A 149 30.78 13.58 -2.94
C LYS A 149 31.00 12.11 -2.55
N ARG A 150 32.22 11.59 -2.74
CA ARG A 150 32.59 10.20 -2.43
C ARG A 150 32.17 9.77 -1.02
N GLY A 151 32.30 10.66 -0.02
CA GLY A 151 31.88 10.39 1.36
C GLY A 151 30.37 10.18 1.51
N ALA A 152 29.55 11.03 0.88
CA ALA A 152 28.09 10.90 0.93
C ALA A 152 27.60 9.63 0.20
N ALA A 153 28.19 9.34 -0.98
CA ALA A 153 27.89 8.11 -1.71
C ALA A 153 28.32 6.87 -0.90
N GLY A 154 29.49 6.92 -0.27
CA GLY A 154 29.98 5.85 0.60
C GLY A 154 29.09 5.62 1.82
N ALA A 155 28.64 6.69 2.48
CA ALA A 155 27.74 6.60 3.64
C ALA A 155 26.38 6.00 3.27
N LEU A 156 25.76 6.47 2.18
CA LEU A 156 24.49 5.91 1.69
C LEU A 156 24.64 4.43 1.31
N ASN A 157 25.73 4.10 0.61
CA ASN A 157 25.99 2.72 0.22
C ASN A 157 26.16 1.81 1.45
N TRP A 158 27.05 2.19 2.36
CA TRP A 158 27.34 1.37 3.55
C TRP A 158 26.10 1.22 4.43
N PHE A 159 25.31 2.28 4.60
CA PHE A 159 24.02 2.21 5.28
C PHE A 159 23.07 1.21 4.61
N GLY A 160 22.93 1.25 3.28
CA GLY A 160 22.12 0.29 2.53
C GLY A 160 22.60 -1.15 2.70
N LEU A 161 23.89 -1.42 2.54
CA LEU A 161 24.48 -2.75 2.69
C LEU A 161 24.25 -3.34 4.09
N VAL A 162 24.47 -2.54 5.14
CA VAL A 162 24.25 -2.97 6.53
C VAL A 162 22.76 -3.20 6.78
N LEU A 163 21.89 -2.26 6.38
CA LEU A 163 20.44 -2.36 6.59
C LEU A 163 19.86 -3.61 5.92
N PHE A 164 20.11 -3.79 4.62
CA PHE A 164 19.56 -4.90 3.86
C PHE A 164 20.23 -6.24 4.21
N GLY A 165 21.52 -6.23 4.56
CA GLY A 165 22.20 -7.40 5.11
C GLY A 165 21.57 -7.87 6.42
N LEU A 166 21.32 -6.95 7.35
CA LEU A 166 20.63 -7.26 8.61
C LEU A 166 19.20 -7.74 8.36
N LEU A 167 18.43 -7.09 7.49
CA LEU A 167 17.08 -7.56 7.12
C LEU A 167 17.10 -8.97 6.54
N GLY A 168 18.02 -9.27 5.62
CA GLY A 168 18.20 -10.61 5.07
C GLY A 168 18.50 -11.65 6.14
N ILE A 169 19.41 -11.34 7.07
CA ILE A 169 19.72 -12.20 8.22
C ILE A 169 18.48 -12.41 9.09
N PHE A 170 17.73 -11.35 9.41
CA PHE A 170 16.50 -11.47 10.21
C PHE A 170 15.43 -12.33 9.55
N ILE A 171 15.23 -12.19 8.24
CA ILE A 171 14.26 -12.99 7.48
C ILE A 171 14.67 -14.48 7.52
N TRP A 172 15.94 -14.77 7.26
CA TRP A 172 16.47 -16.14 7.35
C TRP A 172 16.34 -16.71 8.76
N LEU A 173 16.72 -15.95 9.79
CA LEU A 173 16.59 -16.38 11.19
C LEU A 173 15.15 -16.68 11.58
N GLY A 174 14.18 -15.83 11.18
CA GLY A 174 12.77 -16.08 11.45
C GLY A 174 12.22 -17.28 10.70
N TRP A 175 12.69 -17.51 9.46
CA TRP A 175 12.32 -18.71 8.70
C TRP A 175 12.90 -19.98 9.33
N ILE A 176 14.20 -19.99 9.69
CA ILE A 176 14.85 -21.10 10.40
C ILE A 176 14.13 -21.38 11.73
N ALA A 177 13.79 -20.33 12.48
CA ALA A 177 13.06 -20.46 13.73
C ALA A 177 11.70 -21.13 13.53
N MET A 178 10.92 -20.73 12.54
CA MET A 178 9.62 -21.35 12.25
C MET A 178 9.75 -22.79 11.73
N SER A 179 10.75 -23.07 10.88
CA SER A 179 10.95 -24.38 10.25
C SER A 179 11.51 -25.43 11.20
N PHE A 180 12.48 -25.07 12.05
CA PHE A 180 13.23 -26.02 12.88
C PHE A 180 13.00 -25.82 14.39
N GLY A 181 12.26 -24.79 14.80
CA GLY A 181 12.01 -24.50 16.21
C GLY A 181 13.16 -23.79 16.93
N TRP A 182 14.24 -23.42 16.24
CA TRP A 182 15.41 -22.77 16.84
C TRP A 182 15.72 -21.42 16.17
N PRO A 183 15.92 -20.32 16.93
CA PRO A 183 15.89 -20.23 18.40
C PRO A 183 14.47 -20.33 18.98
N ALA A 184 14.30 -21.04 20.10
CA ALA A 184 12.98 -21.34 20.68
C ALA A 184 12.13 -20.11 20.98
N LYS A 185 12.71 -19.09 21.63
CA LYS A 185 12.00 -17.82 21.92
C LYS A 185 11.52 -17.10 20.65
N LEU A 186 12.28 -17.19 19.56
CA LEU A 186 11.89 -16.59 18.29
C LEU A 186 10.76 -17.40 17.63
N ASN A 187 10.84 -18.74 17.67
CA ASN A 187 9.76 -19.62 17.18
C ASN A 187 8.44 -19.32 17.90
N GLU A 188 8.44 -19.30 19.23
CA GLU A 188 7.26 -19.00 20.05
C GLU A 188 6.64 -17.65 19.66
N ARG A 189 7.47 -16.61 19.53
CA ARG A 189 7.00 -15.27 19.15
C ARG A 189 6.46 -15.24 17.73
N MET A 190 7.09 -15.92 16.79
CA MET A 190 6.63 -15.98 15.39
C MET A 190 5.32 -16.76 15.26
N LYS A 191 5.15 -17.87 15.98
CA LYS A 191 3.88 -18.61 16.05
C LYS A 191 2.76 -17.76 16.63
N PHE A 192 3.05 -17.02 17.70
CA PHE A 192 2.08 -16.08 18.28
C PHE A 192 1.69 -14.95 17.31
N LEU A 193 2.66 -14.35 16.62
CA LEU A 193 2.42 -13.24 15.69
C LEU A 193 1.74 -13.66 14.39
N SER A 194 2.05 -14.85 13.88
CA SER A 194 1.43 -15.38 12.67
C SER A 194 0.08 -16.03 12.94
N GLY A 195 -0.12 -16.60 14.13
CA GLY A 195 -1.26 -17.48 14.42
C GLY A 195 -1.13 -18.86 13.77
N LEU A 196 0.02 -19.18 13.18
CA LEU A 196 0.29 -20.42 12.48
C LEU A 196 1.18 -21.33 13.33
N THR A 197 0.74 -22.56 13.58
CA THR A 197 1.50 -23.55 14.37
C THR A 197 2.36 -24.47 13.51
N ASP A 198 1.89 -24.79 12.30
CA ASP A 198 2.54 -25.72 11.38
C ASP A 198 3.13 -24.98 10.18
N HIS A 199 4.37 -25.30 9.82
CA HIS A 199 5.04 -24.74 8.66
C HIS A 199 5.32 -25.83 7.62
N HIS A 200 4.85 -25.61 6.38
CA HIS A 200 5.22 -26.42 5.24
C HIS A 200 6.34 -25.73 4.46
N ILE A 201 7.47 -26.43 4.31
CA ILE A 201 8.61 -25.93 3.54
C ILE A 201 8.27 -26.04 2.04
N ASN A 202 8.16 -24.89 1.38
CA ASN A 202 8.06 -24.83 -0.06
C ASN A 202 9.47 -24.80 -0.69
N LEU A 203 9.86 -25.92 -1.32
CA LEU A 203 11.19 -26.07 -1.92
C LEU A 203 11.48 -25.05 -3.03
N VAL A 204 10.48 -24.70 -3.84
CA VAL A 204 10.65 -23.71 -4.92
C VAL A 204 10.96 -22.35 -4.31
N ALA A 205 10.20 -21.95 -3.29
CA ALA A 205 10.44 -20.68 -2.59
C ALA A 205 11.80 -20.66 -1.88
N LEU A 206 12.23 -21.78 -1.31
CA LEU A 206 13.55 -21.91 -0.68
C LEU A 206 14.69 -21.78 -1.70
N ILE A 207 14.60 -22.44 -2.86
CA ILE A 207 15.60 -22.35 -3.93
C ILE A 207 15.71 -20.91 -4.43
N LEU A 208 14.57 -20.24 -4.65
CA LEU A 208 14.55 -18.83 -5.04
C LEU A 208 15.21 -17.94 -3.98
N ALA A 209 14.90 -18.16 -2.70
CA ALA A 209 15.48 -17.39 -1.60
C ALA A 209 17.01 -17.57 -1.51
N ILE A 210 17.51 -18.79 -1.71
CA ILE A 210 18.96 -19.06 -1.78
C ILE A 210 19.58 -18.33 -2.97
N PHE A 211 18.98 -18.43 -4.16
CA PHE A 211 19.46 -17.74 -5.36
C PHE A 211 19.53 -16.22 -5.16
N ILE A 212 18.47 -15.62 -4.61
CA ILE A 212 18.41 -14.19 -4.28
C ILE A 212 19.52 -13.80 -3.28
N SER A 213 19.76 -14.64 -2.27
CA SER A 213 20.82 -14.42 -1.28
C SER A 213 22.22 -14.48 -1.93
N LEU A 214 22.43 -15.37 -2.89
CA LEU A 214 23.70 -15.46 -3.64
C LEU A 214 23.93 -14.21 -4.52
N VAL A 215 22.90 -13.75 -5.22
CA VAL A 215 22.97 -12.50 -6.02
C VAL A 215 23.37 -11.32 -5.13
N TRP A 216 22.82 -11.23 -3.92
CA TRP A 216 23.20 -10.20 -2.95
C TRP A 216 24.67 -10.31 -2.53
N LEU A 217 25.18 -11.51 -2.20
CA LEU A 217 26.57 -11.70 -1.82
C LEU A 217 27.56 -11.31 -2.94
N VAL A 218 27.21 -11.60 -4.20
CA VAL A 218 28.00 -11.15 -5.36
C VAL A 218 28.00 -9.62 -5.45
N THR A 219 26.84 -8.99 -5.24
CA THR A 219 26.68 -7.53 -5.32
C THR A 219 27.51 -6.81 -4.24
N VAL A 220 27.47 -7.30 -2.99
CA VAL A 220 28.22 -6.71 -1.86
C VAL A 220 29.74 -6.73 -2.09
N ASN A 221 30.24 -7.71 -2.84
CA ASN A 221 31.67 -7.91 -3.13
C ASN A 221 32.17 -7.19 -4.39
N ALA A 222 31.28 -6.53 -5.16
CA ALA A 222 31.66 -5.83 -6.39
C ALA A 222 32.44 -4.51 -6.13
N LYS A 223 33.24 -4.08 -7.11
CA LYS A 223 34.02 -2.82 -7.03
C LYS A 223 33.07 -1.61 -6.92
N ARG A 224 33.34 -0.72 -5.96
CA ARG A 224 32.43 0.37 -5.58
C ARG A 224 32.68 1.64 -6.40
N SER A 225 31.65 2.09 -7.10
CA SER A 225 31.57 3.42 -7.73
C SER A 225 30.52 4.29 -7.01
N ASN A 226 30.42 5.58 -7.32
CA ASN A 226 29.31 6.40 -6.80
C ASN A 226 27.94 5.85 -7.20
N ARG A 227 27.84 5.20 -8.37
CA ARG A 227 26.61 4.55 -8.84
C ARG A 227 26.25 3.33 -7.99
N ALA A 228 27.25 2.68 -7.38
CA ALA A 228 27.04 1.56 -6.48
C ALA A 228 26.09 1.92 -5.33
N ALA A 229 26.14 3.16 -4.82
CA ALA A 229 25.26 3.59 -3.74
C ALA A 229 23.76 3.49 -4.07
N VAL A 230 23.37 3.62 -5.35
CA VAL A 230 21.98 3.49 -5.78
C VAL A 230 21.67 2.07 -6.24
N THR A 231 22.60 1.41 -6.95
CA THR A 231 22.38 0.03 -7.39
C THR A 231 22.31 -0.92 -6.20
N ASP A 232 23.19 -0.78 -5.22
CA ASP A 232 23.22 -1.63 -4.02
C ASP A 232 21.96 -1.40 -3.18
N TRP A 233 21.41 -0.17 -3.19
CA TRP A 233 20.13 0.15 -2.58
C TRP A 233 18.96 -0.55 -3.26
N ALA A 234 18.89 -0.47 -4.60
CA ALA A 234 17.86 -1.09 -5.41
C ALA A 234 17.91 -2.63 -5.33
N VAL A 235 19.10 -3.21 -5.41
CA VAL A 235 19.32 -4.66 -5.25
C VAL A 235 18.98 -5.08 -3.82
N GLY A 236 19.37 -4.30 -2.81
CA GLY A 236 19.12 -4.62 -1.40
C GLY A 236 17.65 -4.61 -1.02
N ILE A 237 16.88 -3.59 -1.44
CA ILE A 237 15.43 -3.57 -1.19
C ILE A 237 14.73 -4.70 -1.96
N THR A 238 15.16 -4.99 -3.19
CA THR A 238 14.62 -6.09 -3.99
C THR A 238 14.91 -7.43 -3.31
N MET A 239 16.15 -7.65 -2.86
CA MET A 239 16.53 -8.84 -2.10
C MET A 239 15.68 -8.99 -0.85
N ALA A 240 15.58 -7.95 -0.01
CA ALA A 240 14.84 -8.02 1.24
C ALA A 240 13.36 -8.33 1.01
N TRP A 241 12.74 -7.68 0.02
CA TRP A 241 11.35 -7.92 -0.34
C TRP A 241 11.14 -9.32 -0.94
N SER A 242 12.01 -9.77 -1.83
CA SER A 242 11.91 -11.08 -2.43
C SER A 242 12.13 -12.20 -1.41
N LEU A 243 13.10 -12.06 -0.49
CA LEU A 243 13.26 -13.01 0.62
C LEU A 243 12.02 -13.05 1.52
N LEU A 244 11.46 -11.88 1.86
CA LEU A 244 10.25 -11.79 2.66
C LEU A 244 9.07 -12.51 1.97
N MET A 245 8.87 -12.28 0.67
CA MET A 245 7.79 -12.90 -0.10
C MET A 245 8.02 -14.38 -0.40
N SER A 246 9.28 -14.84 -0.49
CA SER A 246 9.56 -16.27 -0.66
C SER A 246 9.43 -17.04 0.66
N LEU A 247 9.98 -16.52 1.75
CA LEU A 247 10.10 -17.27 3.01
C LEU A 247 8.98 -16.99 4.01
N TRP A 248 8.49 -15.75 4.09
CA TRP A 248 7.54 -15.32 5.13
C TRP A 248 6.12 -15.11 4.63
N LEU A 249 5.86 -15.22 3.33
CA LEU A 249 4.52 -15.01 2.77
C LEU A 249 3.42 -15.81 3.49
N PRO A 250 3.59 -17.11 3.82
CA PRO A 250 2.56 -17.84 4.56
C PRO A 250 2.29 -17.27 5.96
N TYR A 251 3.32 -16.78 6.65
CA TYR A 251 3.19 -16.19 7.98
C TYR A 251 2.50 -14.83 7.92
N LEU A 252 2.87 -14.02 6.93
CA LEU A 252 2.28 -12.71 6.69
C LEU A 252 0.82 -12.83 6.26
N ASP A 253 0.51 -13.80 5.39
CA ASP A 253 -0.85 -14.08 4.95
C ASP A 253 -1.71 -14.54 6.13
N SER A 254 -1.23 -15.51 6.93
CA SER A 254 -1.96 -15.96 8.12
C SER A 254 -2.22 -14.84 9.13
N ALA A 255 -1.24 -13.95 9.35
CA ALA A 255 -1.37 -12.83 10.28
C ALA A 255 -2.35 -11.74 9.80
N LYS A 256 -2.39 -11.47 8.48
CA LYS A 256 -3.15 -10.35 7.91
C LYS A 256 -4.51 -10.76 7.35
N SER A 257 -4.66 -12.02 6.93
CA SER A 257 -5.87 -12.52 6.29
C SER A 257 -7.04 -12.59 7.29
N TYR A 258 -8.25 -12.30 6.80
CA TYR A 258 -9.49 -12.56 7.55
C TYR A 258 -10.11 -13.91 7.16
N ALA A 259 -9.40 -14.76 6.40
CA ALA A 259 -9.92 -16.07 6.03
C ALA A 259 -10.29 -16.91 7.28
N SER A 260 -9.43 -16.92 8.30
CA SER A 260 -9.68 -17.64 9.56
C SER A 260 -10.92 -17.11 10.30
N VAL A 261 -11.06 -15.78 10.36
CA VAL A 261 -12.22 -15.09 10.95
C VAL A 261 -13.49 -15.44 10.18
N SER A 262 -13.43 -15.41 8.84
CA SER A 262 -14.56 -15.69 7.96
C SER A 262 -15.01 -17.14 8.02
N VAL A 263 -14.08 -18.09 8.04
CA VAL A 263 -14.38 -19.53 8.20
C VAL A 263 -15.02 -19.79 9.56
N SER A 264 -14.52 -19.16 10.63
CA SER A 264 -15.10 -19.29 11.97
C SER A 264 -16.50 -18.67 12.05
N LEU A 265 -16.69 -17.50 11.46
CA LEU A 265 -17.98 -16.82 11.35
C LEU A 265 -18.98 -17.66 10.55
N GLN A 266 -18.58 -18.22 9.41
CA GLN A 266 -19.43 -19.04 8.54
C GLN A 266 -19.99 -20.28 9.26
N LYS A 267 -19.20 -20.91 10.14
CA LYS A 267 -19.65 -22.05 10.96
C LYS A 267 -20.77 -21.69 11.95
N ASN A 268 -20.90 -20.42 12.30
CA ASN A 268 -21.91 -19.91 13.25
C ASN A 268 -23.08 -19.21 12.55
N LEU A 269 -23.07 -19.14 11.22
CA LEU A 269 -24.17 -18.62 10.42
C LEU A 269 -25.13 -19.77 10.03
N PRO A 270 -26.44 -19.51 9.97
CA PRO A 270 -27.41 -20.50 9.51
C PRO A 270 -27.19 -20.84 8.03
N LYS A 271 -27.54 -22.07 7.63
CA LYS A 271 -27.46 -22.52 6.22
C LYS A 271 -28.30 -21.66 5.27
N ARG A 272 -29.44 -21.15 5.75
CA ARG A 272 -30.30 -20.19 5.04
C ARG A 272 -30.16 -18.84 5.72
N LEU A 273 -29.34 -17.98 5.13
CA LEU A 273 -29.07 -16.63 5.59
C LEU A 273 -29.69 -15.65 4.60
N ASN A 274 -30.65 -14.85 5.06
CA ASN A 274 -31.30 -13.82 4.24
C ASN A 274 -30.41 -12.58 4.13
N CYS A 275 -29.93 -12.07 5.28
CA CYS A 275 -29.05 -10.90 5.33
C CYS A 275 -28.30 -10.83 6.67
N ILE A 276 -27.21 -10.05 6.68
CA ILE A 276 -26.46 -9.69 7.88
C ILE A 276 -26.36 -8.16 7.87
N ASN A 277 -26.93 -7.51 8.89
CA ASN A 277 -26.68 -6.10 9.15
C ASN A 277 -25.26 -5.94 9.71
N SER A 278 -24.62 -4.81 9.47
CA SER A 278 -23.30 -4.55 10.05
C SER A 278 -23.12 -3.15 10.62
N ILE A 279 -22.49 -3.06 11.79
CA ILE A 279 -22.19 -1.81 12.50
C ILE A 279 -20.68 -1.68 12.71
N GLY A 280 -20.15 -0.50 12.40
CA GLY A 280 -18.73 -0.16 12.62
C GLY A 280 -17.77 -0.79 11.60
N LEU A 281 -18.26 -1.53 10.60
CA LEU A 281 -17.44 -2.08 9.52
C LEU A 281 -17.18 -1.01 8.46
N SER A 282 -15.91 -0.78 8.12
CA SER A 282 -15.56 0.03 6.94
C SER A 282 -15.88 -0.71 5.64
N SER A 283 -15.94 0.02 4.52
CA SER A 283 -16.17 -0.55 3.18
C SER A 283 -15.19 -1.67 2.83
N HIS A 284 -13.93 -1.56 3.29
CA HIS A 284 -12.92 -2.62 3.12
C HIS A 284 -13.29 -3.91 3.85
N HIS A 285 -13.74 -3.82 5.11
CA HIS A 285 -14.17 -5.01 5.87
C HIS A 285 -15.39 -5.67 5.24
N GLN A 286 -16.36 -4.87 4.79
CA GLN A 286 -17.58 -5.37 4.14
C GLN A 286 -17.24 -6.14 2.88
N ASN A 287 -16.43 -5.57 1.98
CA ASN A 287 -16.02 -6.23 0.74
C ASN A 287 -15.24 -7.52 1.01
N LEU A 288 -14.30 -7.46 1.97
CA LEU A 288 -13.44 -8.58 2.27
C LEU A 288 -14.21 -9.75 2.91
N LEU A 289 -15.06 -9.47 3.91
CA LEU A 289 -15.90 -10.48 4.52
C LEU A 289 -16.95 -10.99 3.53
N SER A 290 -17.51 -10.13 2.67
CA SER A 290 -18.45 -10.55 1.64
C SER A 290 -17.81 -11.52 0.65
N TYR A 291 -16.56 -11.26 0.27
CA TYR A 291 -15.76 -12.16 -0.59
C TYR A 291 -15.55 -13.53 0.07
N HIS A 292 -15.08 -13.58 1.32
CA HIS A 292 -14.81 -14.86 1.99
C HIS A 292 -16.07 -15.63 2.40
N LEU A 293 -17.18 -14.96 2.70
CA LEU A 293 -18.45 -15.61 3.02
C LEU A 293 -19.25 -15.99 1.77
N ASN A 294 -18.89 -15.47 0.60
CA ASN A 294 -19.68 -15.53 -0.63
C ASN A 294 -21.13 -15.04 -0.41
N LYS A 295 -21.27 -13.93 0.34
CA LYS A 295 -22.55 -13.32 0.74
C LYS A 295 -22.38 -11.81 0.81
N ARG A 296 -23.37 -11.03 0.36
CA ARG A 296 -23.34 -9.57 0.53
C ARG A 296 -23.60 -9.21 1.99
N ILE A 297 -22.71 -8.42 2.58
CA ILE A 297 -22.90 -7.79 3.88
C ILE A 297 -23.28 -6.34 3.63
N THR A 298 -24.42 -5.92 4.17
CA THR A 298 -24.88 -4.53 4.02
C THR A 298 -24.46 -3.74 5.25
N SER A 299 -23.78 -2.62 5.06
CA SER A 299 -23.59 -1.62 6.12
C SER A 299 -24.93 -1.03 6.47
N THR A 300 -25.25 -0.94 7.75
CA THR A 300 -26.48 -0.31 8.16
C THR A 300 -26.24 0.53 9.38
N GLU A 301 -26.63 1.80 9.30
CA GLU A 301 -26.66 2.64 10.49
C GLU A 301 -27.74 2.12 11.45
N TRP A 302 -27.55 2.39 12.74
CA TRP A 302 -28.38 1.84 13.82
C TRP A 302 -29.90 2.09 13.64
N TYR A 303 -30.29 3.13 12.88
CA TYR A 303 -31.68 3.51 12.62
C TYR A 303 -32.28 2.93 11.33
N GLN A 304 -31.50 2.19 10.53
CA GLN A 304 -31.94 1.62 9.24
C GLN A 304 -31.87 0.10 9.18
N LEU A 305 -31.69 -0.58 10.32
CA LEU A 305 -31.58 -2.04 10.39
C LEU A 305 -32.70 -2.69 9.58
N GLN A 306 -32.34 -3.30 8.43
CA GLN A 306 -33.26 -4.14 7.68
C GLN A 306 -33.72 -5.29 8.57
N ASP A 307 -34.82 -5.95 8.21
CA ASP A 307 -35.37 -7.11 8.92
C ASP A 307 -34.46 -8.36 8.76
N CYS A 308 -33.24 -8.25 9.28
CA CYS A 308 -32.23 -9.29 9.34
C CYS A 308 -32.19 -9.86 10.75
N ASP A 309 -32.20 -11.18 10.83
CA ASP A 309 -32.06 -11.91 12.09
C ASP A 309 -30.62 -11.84 12.66
N TYR A 310 -29.66 -11.26 11.92
CA TYR A 310 -28.24 -11.25 12.27
C TYR A 310 -27.59 -9.87 12.14
N LEU A 311 -26.74 -9.55 13.11
CA LEU A 311 -26.01 -8.29 13.20
C LEU A 311 -24.53 -8.54 13.50
N LEU A 312 -23.65 -8.09 12.61
CA LEU A 312 -22.20 -8.17 12.78
C LEU A 312 -21.64 -6.81 13.23
N VAL A 313 -21.03 -6.78 14.41
CA VAL A 313 -20.47 -5.56 14.99
C VAL A 313 -18.95 -5.65 15.01
N ARG A 314 -18.27 -4.63 14.47
CA ARG A 314 -16.82 -4.43 14.67
C ARG A 314 -16.62 -3.42 15.79
N SER A 315 -15.74 -3.75 16.73
CA SER A 315 -15.34 -2.87 17.83
C SER A 315 -13.82 -2.71 17.86
N GLU A 316 -13.35 -1.48 18.08
CA GLU A 316 -11.93 -1.13 18.23
C GLU A 316 -11.44 -1.19 19.69
N ASN A 317 -12.39 -1.22 20.63
CA ASN A 317 -12.12 -1.51 22.03
C ASN A 317 -12.50 -2.95 22.35
N ARG A 318 -11.73 -3.56 23.25
CA ARG A 318 -11.93 -4.93 23.75
C ARG A 318 -13.31 -5.01 24.42
N TYR A 319 -14.32 -5.35 23.63
CA TYR A 319 -15.72 -5.42 24.05
C TYR A 319 -16.21 -4.14 24.73
N SER A 320 -16.15 -2.98 24.06
CA SER A 320 -17.32 -2.13 24.22
C SER A 320 -18.46 -2.96 23.64
N GLU A 321 -19.20 -3.63 24.53
CA GLU A 321 -20.53 -4.11 24.20
C GLU A 321 -21.26 -2.88 23.72
N ILE A 322 -21.18 -2.62 22.41
CA ILE A 322 -22.20 -1.90 21.69
C ILE A 322 -23.39 -2.84 21.88
N THR A 323 -23.98 -2.72 23.05
CA THR A 323 -25.16 -3.45 23.47
C THR A 323 -26.18 -2.78 22.59
N PRO A 324 -26.62 -3.39 21.47
CA PRO A 324 -27.68 -2.78 20.69
C PRO A 324 -28.81 -2.51 21.69
N ALA A 325 -29.19 -1.24 21.81
CA ALA A 325 -30.05 -0.79 22.88
C ALA A 325 -31.30 -1.68 22.92
N LYS A 326 -31.58 -2.25 24.11
CA LYS A 326 -32.75 -3.08 24.48
C LYS A 326 -32.76 -4.53 23.93
N HIS A 327 -32.46 -5.47 24.82
CA HIS A 327 -33.06 -6.82 25.04
C HIS A 327 -33.27 -7.83 23.87
N ASP A 328 -33.08 -7.44 22.61
CA ASP A 328 -33.50 -8.22 21.45
C ASP A 328 -32.34 -8.85 20.67
N TRP A 329 -31.09 -8.77 21.16
CA TRP A 329 -29.93 -9.32 20.45
C TRP A 329 -29.05 -10.15 21.37
N LYS A 330 -28.80 -11.40 21.00
CA LYS A 330 -27.95 -12.35 21.74
C LYS A 330 -26.63 -12.56 21.00
N PRO A 331 -25.45 -12.38 21.64
CA PRO A 331 -24.18 -12.70 21.01
C PRO A 331 -24.06 -14.21 20.81
N ILE A 332 -23.83 -14.64 19.57
CA ILE A 332 -23.68 -16.06 19.20
C ILE A 332 -22.26 -16.43 18.78
N TRP A 333 -21.44 -15.44 18.38
CA TRP A 333 -20.05 -15.67 18.03
C TRP A 333 -19.19 -14.42 18.29
N LYS A 334 -17.94 -14.65 18.66
CA LYS A 334 -16.91 -13.63 18.83
C LYS A 334 -15.64 -14.10 18.12
N GLY A 335 -14.99 -13.22 17.37
CA GLY A 335 -13.76 -13.55 16.66
C GLY A 335 -12.87 -12.36 16.39
N LYS A 336 -11.60 -12.64 16.14
CA LYS A 336 -10.57 -11.67 15.80
C LYS A 336 -9.43 -12.37 15.05
N ARG A 337 -8.59 -11.58 14.36
CA ARG A 337 -7.35 -12.11 13.78
C ARG A 337 -6.36 -12.51 14.90
N PRO A 338 -5.51 -13.53 14.71
CA PRO A 338 -4.69 -14.10 15.79
C PRO A 338 -3.85 -13.08 16.59
N ALA A 339 -3.12 -12.21 15.89
CA ALA A 339 -2.25 -11.20 16.49
C ALA A 339 -2.93 -9.84 16.70
N GLU A 340 -4.20 -9.71 16.33
CA GLU A 340 -4.94 -8.45 16.41
C GLU A 340 -5.42 -8.21 17.85
N ARG A 341 -5.24 -6.97 18.31
CA ARG A 341 -5.51 -6.55 19.70
C ARG A 341 -6.67 -5.58 19.80
N HIS A 342 -6.84 -4.74 18.79
CA HIS A 342 -7.80 -3.64 18.81
C HIS A 342 -9.09 -4.02 18.09
N GLU A 343 -8.99 -4.79 17.01
CA GLU A 343 -10.16 -5.16 16.23
C GLU A 343 -10.78 -6.49 16.68
N HIS A 344 -12.07 -6.41 17.03
CA HIS A 344 -12.88 -7.56 17.43
C HIS A 344 -14.19 -7.55 16.64
N PHE A 345 -14.65 -8.74 16.26
CA PHE A 345 -15.94 -8.97 15.61
C PHE A 345 -16.86 -9.74 16.54
N VAL A 346 -18.12 -9.31 16.62
CA VAL A 346 -19.16 -10.00 17.37
C VAL A 346 -20.38 -10.18 16.47
N LEU A 347 -20.85 -11.41 16.33
CA LEU A 347 -22.09 -11.73 15.65
C LEU A 347 -23.20 -11.86 16.69
N TYR A 348 -24.26 -11.10 16.49
CA TYR A 348 -25.48 -11.17 17.27
C TYR A 348 -26.61 -11.78 16.44
N GLN A 349 -27.50 -12.48 17.13
CA GLN A 349 -28.75 -12.99 16.58
C GLN A 349 -29.93 -12.27 17.25
N LYS A 350 -30.93 -11.88 16.47
CA LYS A 350 -32.17 -11.29 16.98
C LYS A 350 -32.92 -12.35 17.80
N ASN A 351 -33.27 -12.03 19.04
CA ASN A 351 -34.20 -12.82 19.83
C ASN A 351 -35.55 -12.75 19.11
N LYS A 352 -36.05 -13.90 18.64
CA LYS A 352 -37.45 -13.98 18.21
C LYS A 352 -38.29 -13.99 19.48
N SER A 353 -39.06 -12.92 19.71
CA SER A 353 -40.15 -12.98 20.69
C SER A 353 -41.05 -14.18 20.35
N PRO A 354 -41.47 -14.97 21.35
CA PRO A 354 -42.27 -16.17 21.14
C PRO A 354 -43.60 -15.92 20.42
#